data_AF-A0A3C0BNR9-F1
#
_entry.id   AF-A0A3C0BNR9-F1
#
_cell.length_a   1.000
_cell.length_b   1.000
_cell.length_c   1.000
_cell.angle_alpha   90.00
_cell.angle_beta   90.00
_cell.angle_gamma   90.00
#
_symmetry.space_group_name_H-M   'P 1'
#
loop_
_entity.id
_entity.type
_entity.pdbx_description
1 polymer ?
#
loop_
_entity_poly.entity_id
_entity_poly.type
_entity_poly.pdbx_seq_one_letter_code
_entity_poly.pdbx_strand_id
1 'polypeptide(L)'
;MTDFTLNTGVRTDFPHYWELCTGSCHAYTALREDYRKQLKRAHDELGFKYVRFHGLLDDDMCICVADRNAAGKQTGIIYNFVNMDSIFDFLLSIGMKPFIELGFMPTVLAGGTTTCFHYKGNVTPPADYGEWGKLVGLLAEHAAERYGYDE
;
A
#
# COMPACT_ATOMS: atom_id res chain seq x y z
N MET A 1 -19.97 41.72 -17.76
CA MET A 1 -20.83 40.80 -16.99
C MET A 1 -20.93 39.53 -17.79
N THR A 2 -20.64 38.40 -17.19
CA THR A 2 -20.77 37.11 -17.86
C THR A 2 -22.17 36.58 -17.53
N ASP A 3 -23.05 36.49 -18.53
CA ASP A 3 -24.39 35.93 -18.36
C ASP A 3 -24.33 34.41 -18.50
N PHE A 4 -24.81 33.69 -17.48
CA PHE A 4 -24.93 32.23 -17.49
C PHE A 4 -26.40 31.83 -17.50
N THR A 5 -26.76 30.81 -18.27
CA THR A 5 -28.10 30.23 -18.30
C THR A 5 -28.04 28.76 -17.91
N LEU A 6 -28.76 28.37 -16.87
CA LEU A 6 -28.85 26.98 -16.42
C LEU A 6 -30.03 26.27 -17.09
N ASN A 7 -29.78 25.18 -17.81
CA ASN A 7 -30.81 24.34 -18.40
C ASN A 7 -31.16 23.16 -17.47
N THR A 8 -32.31 23.23 -16.81
CA THR A 8 -32.77 22.21 -15.86
C THR A 8 -33.48 21.02 -16.51
N GLY A 9 -33.75 21.07 -17.82
CA GLY A 9 -34.43 20.02 -18.57
C GLY A 9 -33.52 18.90 -19.07
N VAL A 10 -32.20 19.09 -19.01
CA VAL A 10 -31.21 18.09 -19.43
C VAL A 10 -30.52 17.54 -18.18
N ARG A 11 -30.49 16.20 -18.05
CA ARG A 11 -29.76 15.51 -17.00
C ARG A 11 -28.72 14.59 -17.63
N THR A 12 -27.53 14.58 -17.06
CA THR A 12 -26.46 13.65 -17.39
C THR A 12 -26.01 12.98 -16.10
N ASP A 13 -25.48 11.77 -16.21
CA ASP A 13 -24.82 11.14 -15.07
C ASP A 13 -23.67 12.02 -14.61
N PHE A 14 -23.54 12.19 -13.29
CA PHE A 14 -22.47 12.95 -12.66
C PHE A 14 -21.70 12.01 -11.73
N PRO A 15 -20.86 11.12 -12.27
CA PRO A 15 -20.06 10.21 -11.47
C PRO A 15 -18.97 10.97 -10.70
N HIS A 16 -18.89 10.74 -9.39
CA HIS A 16 -17.94 11.41 -8.49
C HIS A 16 -16.57 10.72 -8.48
N TYR A 17 -15.86 10.75 -9.60
CA TYR A 17 -14.53 10.09 -9.69
C TYR A 17 -13.49 10.70 -8.73
N TRP A 18 -13.64 11.97 -8.35
CA TRP A 18 -12.71 12.65 -7.43
C TRP A 18 -12.78 12.13 -5.99
N GLU A 19 -13.81 11.36 -5.63
CA GLU A 19 -13.99 10.74 -4.30
C GLU A 19 -13.57 9.26 -4.32
N LEU A 20 -13.13 8.72 -5.45
CA LEU A 20 -12.86 7.29 -5.54
C LEU A 20 -11.60 6.89 -4.75
N CYS A 21 -10.48 7.55 -5.01
CA CYS A 21 -9.19 7.21 -4.41
C CYS A 21 -8.45 8.47 -3.99
N THR A 22 -7.79 8.40 -2.84
CA THR A 22 -6.84 9.43 -2.40
C THR A 22 -5.42 8.89 -2.34
N GLY A 23 -4.45 9.78 -2.52
CA GLY A 23 -3.03 9.47 -2.37
C GLY A 23 -2.59 9.57 -0.91
N SER A 24 -1.61 8.75 -0.56
CA SER A 24 -0.86 8.81 0.68
C SER A 24 0.63 8.64 0.39
N CYS A 25 1.46 8.90 1.40
CA CYS A 25 2.90 8.80 1.33
C CYS A 25 3.34 7.33 1.49
N HIS A 26 4.14 7.03 2.51
CA HIS A 26 4.73 5.73 2.77
C HIS A 26 3.78 4.83 3.57
N ALA A 27 3.66 3.54 3.21
CA ALA A 27 2.81 2.55 3.87
C ALA A 27 2.98 2.54 5.39
N TYR A 28 4.24 2.59 5.85
CA TYR A 28 4.57 2.61 7.29
C TYR A 28 3.87 3.73 8.07
N THR A 29 3.59 4.87 7.44
CA THR A 29 2.87 5.97 8.11
C THR A 29 1.45 5.61 8.52
N ALA A 30 0.83 4.63 7.85
CA ALA A 30 -0.49 4.13 8.17
C ALA A 30 -0.54 3.31 9.47
N LEU A 31 0.61 2.98 10.07
CA LEU A 31 0.67 2.41 11.42
C LEU A 31 0.49 3.47 12.51
N ARG A 32 0.65 4.76 12.19
CA ARG A 32 0.56 5.85 13.18
C ARG A 32 -0.89 6.25 13.43
N GLU A 33 -1.23 6.47 14.69
CA GLU A 33 -2.58 6.85 15.11
C GLU A 33 -3.04 8.19 14.52
N ASP A 34 -2.14 9.18 14.41
CA ASP A 34 -2.46 10.50 13.88
C ASP A 34 -2.83 10.43 12.39
N TYR A 35 -2.11 9.63 11.61
CA TYR A 35 -2.46 9.32 10.23
C TYR A 35 -3.84 8.66 10.14
N ARG A 36 -4.09 7.63 10.96
CA ARG A 36 -5.36 6.89 10.95
C ARG A 36 -6.55 7.81 11.25
N LYS A 37 -6.42 8.72 12.20
CA LYS A 37 -7.46 9.74 12.52
C LYS A 37 -7.74 10.65 11.33
N GLN A 38 -6.69 11.12 10.65
CA GLN A 38 -6.86 11.99 9.48
C GLN A 38 -7.49 11.26 8.30
N LEU A 39 -7.07 10.02 8.03
CA LEU A 39 -7.63 9.23 6.94
C LEU A 39 -9.11 8.91 7.19
N LYS A 40 -9.47 8.52 8.42
CA LYS A 40 -10.89 8.31 8.79
C LYS A 40 -11.71 9.58 8.57
N ARG A 41 -11.19 10.74 9.00
CA ARG A 41 -11.86 12.02 8.78
C ARG A 41 -12.05 12.31 7.29
N ALA A 42 -11.04 12.04 6.46
CA ALA A 42 -11.14 12.20 5.02
C ALA A 42 -12.20 11.25 4.40
N HIS A 43 -12.33 10.02 4.90
CA HIS A 43 -13.42 9.12 4.51
C HIS A 43 -14.79 9.67 4.92
N ASP A 44 -14.96 10.05 6.19
CA ASP A 44 -16.24 10.49 6.75
C ASP A 44 -16.73 11.80 6.09
N GLU A 45 -15.82 12.75 5.83
CA GLU A 45 -16.17 14.10 5.34
C GLU A 45 -16.15 14.21 3.81
N LEU A 46 -15.30 13.45 3.11
CA LEU A 46 -15.08 13.58 1.66
C LEU A 46 -15.46 12.33 0.86
N GLY A 47 -15.80 11.22 1.53
CA GLY A 47 -16.35 10.03 0.88
C GLY A 47 -15.32 9.08 0.25
N PHE A 48 -14.02 9.26 0.49
CA PHE A 48 -12.96 8.45 -0.13
C PHE A 48 -13.14 6.94 0.07
N LYS A 49 -13.03 6.15 -1.00
CA LYS A 49 -13.19 4.69 -0.96
C LYS A 49 -11.88 3.92 -0.93
N TYR A 50 -10.85 4.46 -1.59
CA TYR A 50 -9.54 3.83 -1.67
C TYR A 50 -8.43 4.77 -1.19
N VAL A 51 -7.34 4.19 -0.69
CA VAL A 51 -6.08 4.92 -0.43
C VAL A 51 -4.92 4.22 -1.11
N ARG A 52 -4.08 4.99 -1.80
CA ARG A 52 -2.88 4.51 -2.50
C ARG A 52 -1.62 5.04 -1.79
N PHE A 53 -0.69 4.17 -1.43
CA PHE A 53 0.60 4.55 -0.82
C PHE A 53 1.75 3.74 -1.42
N HIS A 54 2.96 4.30 -1.34
CA HIS A 54 4.20 3.63 -1.73
C HIS A 54 4.74 2.76 -0.59
N GLY A 55 5.69 1.87 -0.90
CA GLY A 55 6.54 1.21 0.09
C GLY A 55 5.86 0.13 0.93
N LEU A 56 4.84 -0.54 0.37
CA LEU A 56 4.26 -1.72 1.02
C LEU A 56 5.33 -2.81 1.25
N LEU A 57 6.30 -2.91 0.34
CA LEU A 57 7.37 -3.91 0.36
C LEU A 57 8.70 -3.35 0.89
N ASP A 58 8.72 -2.12 1.43
CA ASP A 58 9.93 -1.55 2.03
C ASP A 58 10.32 -2.32 3.31
N ASP A 59 11.60 -2.24 3.67
CA ASP A 59 12.14 -3.02 4.79
C ASP A 59 11.50 -2.68 6.15
N ASP A 60 10.96 -1.47 6.34
CA ASP A 60 10.27 -1.06 7.56
C ASP A 60 8.86 -1.66 7.70
N MET A 61 8.25 -2.07 6.59
CA MET A 61 7.05 -2.90 6.58
C MET A 61 7.35 -4.34 6.99
N CYS A 62 8.63 -4.76 6.98
CA CYS A 62 9.11 -6.07 7.41
C CYS A 62 8.50 -7.27 6.65
N ILE A 63 7.91 -7.06 5.47
CA ILE A 63 7.25 -8.13 4.71
C ILE A 63 8.25 -9.19 4.23
N CYS A 64 9.44 -8.77 3.81
CA CYS A 64 10.47 -9.67 3.26
C CYS A 64 11.84 -9.27 3.83
N VAL A 65 12.34 -10.04 4.79
CA VAL A 65 13.60 -9.73 5.49
C VAL A 65 14.55 -10.92 5.50
N ALA A 66 15.86 -10.65 5.60
CA ALA A 66 16.86 -11.71 5.69
C ALA A 66 16.75 -12.46 7.03
N ASP A 67 16.60 -13.78 6.98
CA ASP A 67 16.87 -14.64 8.12
C ASP A 67 18.37 -14.68 8.35
N ARG A 68 18.82 -14.42 9.58
CA ARG A 68 20.24 -14.35 9.93
C ARG A 68 20.52 -15.23 11.13
N ASN A 69 21.59 -16.03 11.04
CA ASN A 69 22.07 -16.79 12.18
C ASN A 69 22.76 -15.88 13.22
N ALA A 70 23.16 -16.47 14.37
CA ALA A 70 23.85 -15.75 15.44
C ALA A 70 25.17 -15.05 15.01
N ALA A 71 25.77 -15.49 13.90
CA ALA A 71 26.96 -14.87 13.31
C ALA A 71 26.63 -13.78 12.28
N GLY A 72 25.36 -13.45 12.07
CA GLY A 72 24.88 -12.43 11.13
C GLY A 72 24.85 -12.87 9.66
N LYS A 73 25.18 -14.12 9.35
CA LYS A 73 25.12 -14.67 7.98
C LYS A 73 23.67 -14.94 7.60
N GLN A 74 23.28 -14.50 6.41
CA GLN A 74 21.96 -14.79 5.85
C GLN A 74 21.81 -16.30 5.60
N THR A 75 20.76 -16.88 6.20
CA THR A 75 20.40 -18.31 6.12
C THR A 75 19.13 -18.56 5.32
N GLY A 76 18.33 -17.53 5.09
CA GLY A 76 17.07 -17.61 4.37
C GLY A 76 16.37 -16.26 4.27
N ILE A 77 15.08 -16.30 3.95
CA ILE A 77 14.17 -15.16 3.88
C ILE A 77 12.99 -15.44 4.79
N ILE A 78 12.60 -14.45 5.58
CA ILE A 78 11.41 -14.47 6.43
C ILE A 78 10.34 -13.60 5.77
N TYR A 79 9.13 -14.14 5.67
CA TYR A 79 7.95 -13.41 5.24
C TYR A 79 7.06 -13.08 6.44
N ASN A 80 6.72 -11.81 6.64
CA ASN A 80 5.95 -11.37 7.80
C ASN A 80 4.92 -10.29 7.44
N PHE A 81 3.64 -10.65 7.51
CA PHE A 81 2.54 -9.79 7.10
C PHE A 81 1.90 -8.95 8.21
N VAL A 82 2.42 -8.98 9.45
CA VAL A 82 1.79 -8.33 10.61
C VAL A 82 1.51 -6.83 10.40
N ASN A 83 2.45 -6.08 9.80
CA ASN A 83 2.26 -4.66 9.55
C ASN A 83 1.27 -4.40 8.40
N MET A 84 1.29 -5.23 7.36
CA MET A 84 0.31 -5.19 6.28
C MET A 84 -1.10 -5.42 6.84
N ASP A 85 -1.27 -6.47 7.64
CA ASP A 85 -2.54 -6.83 8.28
C ASP A 85 -3.04 -5.69 9.15
N SER A 86 -2.17 -5.08 9.97
CA SER A 86 -2.55 -3.93 10.81
C SER A 86 -3.09 -2.75 10.00
N ILE A 87 -2.51 -2.49 8.83
CA ILE A 87 -2.95 -1.40 7.95
C ILE A 87 -4.26 -1.79 7.26
N PHE A 88 -4.32 -2.97 6.65
CA PHE A 88 -5.47 -3.41 5.86
C PHE A 88 -6.70 -3.61 6.75
N ASP A 89 -6.55 -4.23 7.92
CA ASP A 89 -7.61 -4.35 8.92
C ASP A 89 -8.16 -2.98 9.32
N PHE A 90 -7.28 -1.99 9.50
CA PHE A 90 -7.70 -0.62 9.80
C PHE A 90 -8.49 -0.01 8.63
N LEU A 91 -8.01 -0.11 7.39
CA LEU A 91 -8.69 0.43 6.22
C LEU A 91 -10.10 -0.16 6.08
N LEU A 92 -10.21 -1.49 6.17
CA LEU A 92 -11.49 -2.19 6.09
C LEU A 92 -12.42 -1.79 7.24
N SER A 93 -11.88 -1.62 8.46
CA SER A 93 -12.69 -1.19 9.63
C SER A 93 -13.32 0.20 9.46
N ILE A 94 -12.75 1.06 8.61
CA ILE A 94 -13.30 2.39 8.30
C ILE A 94 -14.04 2.42 6.95
N GLY A 95 -14.27 1.28 6.31
CA GLY A 95 -14.97 1.20 5.02
C GLY A 95 -14.14 1.66 3.82
N MET A 96 -12.81 1.63 3.93
CA MET A 96 -11.87 1.93 2.84
C MET A 96 -11.11 0.68 2.41
N LYS A 97 -10.55 0.70 1.20
CA LYS A 97 -9.71 -0.37 0.65
C LYS A 97 -8.32 0.15 0.25
N PRO A 98 -7.25 -0.67 0.37
CA PRO A 98 -5.95 -0.30 -0.18
C PRO A 98 -6.00 -0.37 -1.72
N PHE A 99 -5.54 0.67 -2.39
CA PHE A 99 -5.08 0.57 -3.77
C PHE A 99 -3.61 0.15 -3.72
N ILE A 100 -3.38 -1.15 -3.82
CA ILE A 100 -2.07 -1.76 -3.59
C ILE A 100 -1.06 -1.34 -4.66
N GLU A 101 0.09 -0.87 -4.21
CA GLU A 101 1.29 -0.69 -5.02
C GLU A 101 2.35 -1.71 -4.59
N LEU A 102 2.88 -2.48 -5.55
CA LEU A 102 3.97 -3.41 -5.31
C LEU A 102 5.32 -2.69 -5.44
N GLY A 103 5.84 -2.22 -4.31
CA GLY A 103 7.15 -1.58 -4.21
C GLY A 103 7.42 -1.03 -2.81
N PHE A 104 8.64 -0.57 -2.52
CA PHE A 104 9.83 -0.69 -3.37
C PHE A 104 10.46 -2.09 -3.25
N MET A 105 11.70 -2.29 -3.72
CA MET A 105 12.35 -3.60 -3.65
C MET A 105 12.85 -3.87 -2.21
N PRO A 106 12.47 -4.97 -1.55
CA PRO A 106 13.08 -5.35 -0.28
C PRO A 106 14.59 -5.50 -0.43
N THR A 107 15.39 -5.00 0.53
CA THR A 107 16.86 -5.01 0.39
C THR A 107 17.42 -6.42 0.24
N VAL A 108 16.77 -7.42 0.86
CA VAL A 108 17.17 -8.83 0.77
C VAL A 108 17.01 -9.42 -0.64
N LEU A 109 16.16 -8.82 -1.48
CA LEU A 109 15.91 -9.25 -2.87
C LEU A 109 16.55 -8.33 -3.91
N ALA A 110 17.10 -7.19 -3.51
CA ALA A 110 17.55 -6.16 -4.44
C ALA A 110 18.79 -6.58 -5.26
N GLY A 111 18.79 -6.27 -6.57
CA GLY A 111 19.91 -6.49 -7.48
C GLY A 111 21.00 -5.42 -7.40
N GLY A 112 20.73 -4.31 -6.71
CA GLY A 112 21.69 -3.25 -6.48
C GLY A 112 21.33 -2.38 -5.27
N THR A 113 22.02 -1.25 -5.12
CA THR A 113 21.97 -0.42 -3.90
C THR A 113 21.39 0.98 -4.12
N THR A 114 20.89 1.28 -5.33
CA THR A 114 20.27 2.57 -5.62
C THR A 114 18.94 2.71 -4.89
N THR A 115 18.77 3.80 -4.15
CA THR A 115 17.58 4.07 -3.35
C THR A 115 16.98 5.43 -3.67
N CYS A 116 15.74 5.64 -3.23
CA CYS A 116 15.02 6.91 -3.34
C CYS A 116 14.44 7.34 -1.98
N PHE A 117 14.10 8.64 -1.87
CA PHE A 117 13.52 9.28 -0.69
C PHE A 117 14.35 9.16 0.60
N HIS A 118 13.83 9.71 1.70
CA HIS A 118 14.54 9.69 2.99
C HIS A 118 14.55 8.30 3.64
N TYR A 119 13.53 7.49 3.38
CA TYR A 119 13.38 6.14 3.93
C TYR A 119 14.14 5.08 3.13
N LYS A 120 14.84 5.49 2.05
CA LYS A 120 15.76 4.67 1.26
C LYS A 120 15.09 3.46 0.59
N GLY A 121 13.87 3.61 0.09
CA GLY A 121 13.21 2.58 -0.72
C GLY A 121 14.09 2.21 -1.94
N ASN A 122 14.43 0.93 -2.09
CA ASN A 122 15.36 0.46 -3.12
C ASN A 122 14.67 0.36 -4.49
N VAL A 123 15.23 1.05 -5.48
CA VAL A 123 14.62 1.18 -6.82
C VAL A 123 15.25 0.27 -7.87
N THR A 124 16.11 -0.65 -7.44
CA THR A 124 16.76 -1.59 -8.36
C THR A 124 15.85 -2.80 -8.63
N PRO A 125 15.95 -3.42 -9.82
CA PRO A 125 15.29 -4.69 -10.09
C PRO A 125 15.69 -5.77 -9.07
N PRO A 126 14.91 -6.85 -8.91
CA PRO A 126 15.30 -7.94 -8.04
C PRO A 126 16.55 -8.64 -8.59
N ALA A 127 17.40 -9.15 -7.68
CA ALA A 127 18.54 -10.00 -8.04
C ALA A 127 18.08 -11.32 -8.68
N ASP A 128 16.91 -11.81 -8.27
CA ASP A 128 16.26 -13.01 -8.80
C ASP A 128 14.75 -12.76 -8.95
N TYR A 129 14.24 -12.84 -10.18
CA TYR A 129 12.82 -12.66 -10.48
C TYR A 129 11.94 -13.81 -9.98
N GLY A 130 12.49 -15.00 -9.77
CA GLY A 130 11.79 -16.14 -9.16
C GLY A 130 11.46 -15.88 -7.68
N GLU A 131 12.42 -15.36 -6.91
CA GLU A 131 12.19 -14.97 -5.52
C GLU A 131 11.23 -13.77 -5.42
N TRP A 132 11.33 -12.80 -6.34
CA TRP A 132 10.33 -11.74 -6.45
C TRP A 132 8.92 -12.27 -6.74
N GLY A 133 8.78 -13.18 -7.71
CA GLY A 133 7.50 -13.81 -8.03
C GLY A 133 6.91 -14.58 -6.85
N LYS A 134 7.77 -15.26 -6.08
CA LYS A 134 7.38 -15.94 -4.84
C LYS A 134 6.86 -14.96 -3.78
N LEU A 135 7.54 -13.83 -3.56
CA LEU A 135 7.06 -12.79 -2.63
C LEU A 135 5.67 -12.28 -3.03
N VAL A 136 5.48 -11.93 -4.31
CA VAL A 136 4.19 -11.43 -4.80
C VAL A 136 3.09 -12.49 -4.65
N GLY A 137 3.41 -13.75 -4.95
CA GLY A 137 2.48 -14.88 -4.78
C GLY A 137 2.06 -15.07 -3.32
N LEU A 138 3.03 -15.10 -2.40
CA LEU A 138 2.77 -15.23 -0.95
C LEU A 138 1.94 -14.07 -0.40
N LEU A 139 2.21 -12.84 -0.86
CA LEU A 139 1.42 -11.67 -0.46
C LEU A 139 -0.04 -11.80 -0.92
N ALA A 140 -0.26 -12.19 -2.18
CA ALA A 140 -1.60 -12.37 -2.73
C ALA A 140 -2.35 -13.52 -2.05
N GLU A 141 -1.68 -14.65 -1.81
CA GLU A 141 -2.23 -15.81 -1.09
C GLU A 141 -2.63 -15.43 0.33
N HIS A 142 -1.74 -14.78 1.09
CA HIS A 142 -2.03 -14.32 2.45
C HIS A 142 -3.21 -13.34 2.49
N ALA A 143 -3.27 -12.38 1.56
CA ALA A 143 -4.39 -11.44 1.48
C ALA A 143 -5.71 -12.17 1.17
N ALA A 144 -5.72 -13.09 0.22
CA ALA A 144 -6.90 -13.88 -0.11
C ALA A 144 -7.35 -14.80 1.04
N GLU A 145 -6.40 -15.40 1.77
CA GLU A 145 -6.69 -16.23 2.95
C GLU A 145 -7.29 -15.43 4.10
N ARG A 146 -6.78 -14.22 4.36
CA ARG A 146 -7.21 -13.37 5.48
C ARG A 146 -8.52 -12.63 5.19
N TYR A 147 -8.67 -12.10 3.97
CA TYR A 147 -9.76 -11.18 3.61
C TYR A 147 -10.80 -11.79 2.68
N GLY A 148 -10.47 -12.89 1.99
CA GLY A 148 -11.32 -13.52 0.97
C GLY A 148 -11.06 -12.99 -0.44
N TYR A 149 -11.42 -13.79 -1.46
CA TYR A 149 -11.23 -13.43 -2.88
C TYR A 149 -12.18 -12.34 -3.39
N ASP A 150 -13.32 -12.17 -2.72
CA ASP A 150 -14.33 -11.17 -3.09
C ASP A 150 -14.04 -9.79 -2.47
N GLU A 151 -13.01 -9.71 -1.62
CA GLU A 151 -12.56 -8.47 -0.97
C GLU A 151 -11.53 -7.73 -1.83
#